data_AF-A0A923TQL1-F1
#
_entry.id   AF-A0A923TQL1-F1
#
_cell.length_a   1.000
_cell.length_b   1.000
_cell.length_c   1.000
_cell.angle_alpha   90.00
_cell.angle_beta   90.00
_cell.angle_gamma   90.00
#
_symmetry.space_group_name_H-M   'P 1'
#
loop_
_entity.id
_entity.type
_entity.pdbx_description
1 polymer ?
#
loop_
_entity_poly.entity_id
_entity_poly.type
_entity_poly.pdbx_seq_one_letter_code
_entity_poly.pdbx_strand_id
1 'polypeptide(L)'
;MRQTSKQIRAHRERPPTIYIRNLARCATVHDRPESAFTITGIRINTGDAKRTDGARSRDEHLRSDNFFNTAEFPEMVYKSTKFNFKGDDVESIEGTLTLLGVTKPVRLNVTSFKCAPHPCSKKPICGAMADATIKRDDYGMKFGVSGVSVEVKIVLGVEACPEQTQTR
;
A
#
# COMPACT_ATOMS: atom_id res chain seq x y z
N MET A 1 8.01 20.03 50.58
CA MET A 1 8.30 18.74 49.91
C MET A 1 7.92 18.87 48.44
N ARG A 2 8.86 18.64 47.53
CA ARG A 2 8.74 18.95 46.09
C ARG A 2 8.07 17.79 45.33
N GLN A 3 7.07 18.11 44.51
CA GLN A 3 6.52 17.24 43.47
C GLN A 3 7.57 16.99 42.38
N THR A 4 7.75 15.76 41.92
CA THR A 4 8.21 15.48 40.55
C THR A 4 7.52 14.23 39.99
N SER A 5 6.44 14.47 39.27
CA SER A 5 5.79 13.55 38.34
C SER A 5 6.66 13.41 37.09
N LYS A 6 7.39 12.29 36.98
CA LYS A 6 8.05 11.87 35.73
C LYS A 6 7.02 11.11 34.89
N GLN A 7 6.35 11.83 33.99
CA GLN A 7 5.51 11.22 32.97
C GLN A 7 6.38 10.34 32.06
N ILE A 8 6.06 9.05 32.04
CA ILE A 8 6.56 8.09 31.07
C ILE A 8 5.95 8.48 29.72
N ARG A 9 6.79 9.02 28.84
CA ARG A 9 6.45 9.40 27.47
C ARG A 9 6.07 8.13 26.71
N ALA A 10 4.78 7.94 26.43
CA ALA A 10 4.29 6.88 25.56
C ALA A 10 4.92 7.06 24.17
N HIS A 11 5.89 6.22 23.84
CA HIS A 11 6.27 5.97 22.45
C HIS A 11 5.07 5.33 21.77
N ARG A 12 4.24 6.13 21.08
CA ARG A 12 3.31 5.61 20.06
C ARG A 12 4.16 4.98 18.97
N GLU A 13 4.34 3.67 19.04
CA GLU A 13 4.88 2.88 17.94
C GLU A 13 4.02 3.18 16.70
N ARG A 14 4.64 3.78 15.68
CA ARG A 14 3.96 3.97 14.39
C ARG A 14 3.71 2.57 13.82
N PRO A 15 2.50 2.26 13.32
CA PRO A 15 2.23 0.95 12.75
C PRO A 15 3.24 0.67 11.62
N PRO A 16 3.70 -0.59 11.48
CA PRO A 16 4.57 -0.96 10.39
C PRO A 16 3.91 -0.56 9.07
N THR A 17 4.63 0.22 8.25
CA THR A 17 4.12 0.74 6.99
C THR A 17 4.64 -0.11 5.84
N ILE A 18 3.73 -0.71 5.08
CA ILE A 18 4.06 -1.43 3.85
C ILE A 18 3.94 -0.44 2.69
N TYR A 19 5.03 -0.27 1.95
CA TYR A 19 5.05 0.55 0.74
C TYR A 19 4.84 -0.32 -0.49
N ILE A 20 3.70 -0.13 -1.16
CA ILE A 20 3.46 -0.72 -2.48
C ILE A 20 3.72 0.38 -3.50
N ARG A 21 4.91 0.35 -4.11
CA ARG A 21 5.20 1.14 -5.31
C ARG A 21 4.98 0.27 -6.53
N ASN A 22 3.95 0.56 -7.29
CA ASN A 22 3.81 -0.03 -8.60
C ASN A 22 4.78 0.67 -9.56
N LEU A 23 5.79 -0.06 -10.06
CA LEU A 23 6.67 0.39 -11.16
C LEU A 23 6.16 -0.13 -12.51
N ALA A 24 4.87 -0.46 -12.63
CA ALA A 24 4.30 -0.93 -13.89
C ALA A 24 4.31 0.18 -14.94
N ARG A 25 4.72 -0.22 -16.15
CA ARG A 25 4.49 0.50 -17.40
C ARG A 25 3.02 0.91 -17.51
N CYS A 26 2.81 2.16 -17.96
CA CYS A 26 1.56 2.79 -18.38
C CYS A 26 0.30 1.92 -18.21
N ALA A 27 -0.38 2.04 -17.06
CA ALA A 27 -1.76 1.59 -16.97
C ALA A 27 -2.61 2.48 -17.90
N THR A 28 -3.23 1.89 -18.92
CA THR A 28 -4.19 2.57 -19.80
C THR A 28 -5.45 2.87 -19.00
N VAL A 29 -5.65 4.13 -18.61
CA VAL A 29 -6.90 4.61 -18.02
C VAL A 29 -7.86 4.88 -19.16
N HIS A 30 -8.70 3.89 -19.48
CA HIS A 30 -9.74 4.04 -20.48
C HIS A 30 -10.82 4.99 -19.95
N ASP A 31 -11.25 5.92 -20.80
CA ASP A 31 -12.21 7.00 -20.56
C ASP A 31 -13.65 6.46 -20.34
N ARG A 32 -13.84 5.73 -19.24
CA ARG A 32 -15.15 5.33 -18.71
C ARG A 32 -15.23 5.73 -17.24
N PRO A 33 -16.35 6.28 -16.75
CA PRO A 33 -16.57 6.58 -15.33
C PRO A 33 -16.62 5.33 -14.41
N GLU A 34 -16.28 4.15 -14.93
CA GLU A 34 -16.16 2.86 -14.24
C GLU A 34 -14.74 2.24 -14.37
N SER A 35 -13.68 3.04 -14.41
CA SER A 35 -12.30 2.53 -14.56
C SER A 35 -11.79 1.86 -13.27
N ALA A 36 -12.32 0.68 -12.95
CA ALA A 36 -11.75 -0.21 -11.95
C ALA A 36 -10.30 -0.53 -12.32
N PHE A 37 -9.34 -0.21 -11.45
CA PHE A 37 -7.96 -0.62 -11.60
C PHE A 37 -7.67 -1.79 -10.67
N THR A 38 -6.77 -2.66 -11.11
CA THR A 38 -6.24 -3.74 -10.29
C THR A 38 -4.76 -3.52 -10.04
N ILE A 39 -4.36 -3.53 -8.78
CA ILE A 39 -2.94 -3.52 -8.40
C ILE A 39 -2.59 -4.91 -7.93
N THR A 40 -1.59 -5.49 -8.56
CA THR A 40 -1.03 -6.78 -8.19
C THR A 40 0.44 -6.64 -7.82
N GLY A 41 0.85 -7.40 -6.81
CA GLY A 41 2.26 -7.63 -6.52
C GLY A 41 2.63 -7.42 -5.05
N ILE A 42 3.72 -8.10 -4.66
CA ILE A 42 4.28 -8.03 -3.31
C ILE A 42 5.74 -7.63 -3.45
N ARG A 43 6.10 -6.46 -2.92
CA ARG A 43 7.50 -6.08 -2.69
C ARG A 43 7.72 -5.89 -1.21
N ILE A 44 8.45 -6.83 -0.61
CA ILE A 44 8.85 -6.79 0.79
C ILE A 44 10.30 -6.33 0.84
N ASN A 45 10.53 -5.16 1.43
CA ASN A 45 11.84 -4.60 1.67
C ASN A 45 11.82 -3.81 2.98
N THR A 46 12.46 -4.35 4.01
CA THR A 46 12.63 -3.70 5.31
C THR A 46 14.01 -3.08 5.50
N GLY A 47 14.84 -3.06 4.45
CA GLY A 47 16.18 -2.46 4.45
C GLY A 47 17.26 -3.34 5.09
N ASP A 48 16.91 -4.52 5.58
CA ASP A 48 17.79 -5.47 6.27
C ASP A 48 18.05 -6.75 5.48
N ALA A 49 17.69 -6.79 4.18
CA ALA A 49 18.03 -7.91 3.30
C ALA A 49 19.55 -8.19 3.20
N LYS A 50 20.41 -7.26 3.64
CA LYS A 50 21.87 -7.36 3.66
C LYS A 50 22.46 -7.53 5.07
N ARG A 51 21.85 -8.34 5.94
CA ARG A 51 22.51 -8.70 7.21
C ARG A 51 23.73 -9.59 6.94
N THR A 52 24.92 -9.11 7.29
CA THR A 52 26.19 -9.85 7.17
C THR A 52 26.54 -10.63 8.45
N ASP A 53 25.72 -10.53 9.49
CA ASP A 53 25.94 -11.11 10.83
C ASP A 53 25.40 -12.55 10.98
N GLY A 54 24.90 -13.15 9.90
CA GLY A 54 24.39 -14.53 9.87
C GLY A 54 22.97 -14.71 10.42
N ALA A 55 22.32 -13.65 10.91
CA ALA A 55 20.89 -13.71 11.27
C ALA A 55 20.01 -13.72 10.01
N ARG A 56 18.93 -14.51 10.01
CA ARG A 56 17.91 -14.43 8.93
C ARG A 56 17.39 -13.01 8.82
N SER A 57 17.32 -12.50 7.60
CA SER A 57 16.77 -11.16 7.36
C SER A 57 15.29 -11.14 7.74
N ARG A 58 14.80 -10.00 8.26
CA ARG A 58 13.38 -9.82 8.52
C ARG A 58 12.57 -9.96 7.24
N ASP A 59 13.14 -9.52 6.12
CA ASP A 59 12.61 -9.73 4.78
C ASP A 59 12.34 -11.21 4.44
N GLU A 60 13.24 -12.12 4.82
CA GLU A 60 13.05 -13.57 4.66
C GLU A 60 11.93 -14.08 5.58
N HIS A 61 11.90 -13.63 6.84
CA HIS A 61 10.86 -14.03 7.78
C HIS A 61 9.48 -13.53 7.36
N LEU A 62 9.37 -12.30 6.84
CA LEU A 62 8.13 -11.75 6.31
C LEU A 62 7.60 -12.53 5.10
N ARG A 63 8.46 -13.18 4.32
CA ARG A 63 8.05 -14.04 3.19
C ARG A 63 7.53 -15.42 3.62
N SER A 64 7.85 -15.86 4.84
CA SER A 64 7.43 -17.17 5.36
C SER A 64 5.92 -17.28 5.59
N ASP A 65 5.47 -18.51 5.84
CA ASP A 65 4.12 -18.89 6.23
C ASP A 65 3.59 -18.17 7.48
N ASN A 66 4.48 -17.68 8.34
CA ASN A 66 4.11 -16.87 9.50
C ASN A 66 3.53 -15.49 9.14
N PHE A 67 3.84 -14.98 7.94
CA PHE A 67 3.48 -13.63 7.50
C PHE A 67 2.80 -13.63 6.12
N PHE A 68 3.49 -13.22 5.06
CA PHE A 68 2.88 -13.05 3.74
C PHE A 68 2.76 -14.37 2.96
N ASN A 69 3.39 -15.45 3.43
CA ASN A 69 3.40 -16.76 2.79
C ASN A 69 3.55 -16.64 1.26
N THR A 70 4.62 -15.97 0.82
CA THR A 70 4.77 -15.62 -0.60
C THR A 70 4.98 -16.83 -1.50
N ALA A 71 5.25 -18.00 -0.92
CA ALA A 71 5.35 -19.27 -1.64
C ALA A 71 3.97 -19.75 -2.13
N GLU A 72 2.93 -19.60 -1.32
CA GLU A 72 1.55 -20.00 -1.64
C GLU A 72 0.72 -18.84 -2.20
N PHE A 73 0.95 -17.63 -1.67
CA PHE A 73 0.26 -16.40 -2.06
C PHE A 73 1.27 -15.38 -2.62
N PRO A 74 1.75 -15.57 -3.86
CA PRO A 74 2.78 -14.71 -4.46
C PRO A 74 2.26 -13.28 -4.75
N GLU A 75 0.94 -13.10 -4.75
CA GLU A 75 0.29 -11.83 -5.10
C GLU A 75 -0.63 -11.33 -3.99
N MET A 76 -0.56 -10.02 -3.77
CA MET A 76 -1.57 -9.23 -3.07
C MET A 76 -2.31 -8.43 -4.13
N VAL A 77 -3.64 -8.44 -4.08
CA VAL A 77 -4.47 -7.87 -5.14
C VAL A 77 -5.43 -6.84 -4.55
N TYR A 78 -5.34 -5.59 -5.01
CA TYR A 78 -6.36 -4.58 -4.73
C TYR A 78 -7.17 -4.30 -6.00
N LYS A 79 -8.49 -4.46 -5.94
CA LYS A 79 -9.42 -4.13 -7.03
C LYS A 79 -10.28 -2.94 -6.63
N SER A 80 -10.15 -1.81 -7.33
CA SER A 80 -11.04 -0.66 -7.07
C SER A 80 -12.43 -0.91 -7.65
N THR A 81 -13.44 -0.36 -6.98
CA THR A 81 -14.85 -0.49 -7.37
C THR A 81 -15.51 0.87 -7.55
N LYS A 82 -15.10 1.89 -6.78
CA LYS A 82 -15.69 3.22 -6.86
C LYS A 82 -14.70 4.31 -6.45
N PHE A 83 -14.68 5.40 -7.19
CA PHE A 83 -13.98 6.62 -6.81
C PHE A 83 -14.97 7.60 -6.20
N ASN A 84 -14.61 8.18 -5.06
CA ASN A 84 -15.37 9.26 -4.45
C ASN A 84 -14.60 10.57 -4.64
N PHE A 85 -15.28 11.54 -5.22
CA PHE A 85 -14.72 12.85 -5.55
C PHE A 85 -15.27 13.91 -4.61
N LYS A 86 -14.44 14.92 -4.34
CA LYS A 86 -14.82 16.14 -3.64
C LYS A 86 -14.45 17.33 -4.51
N GLY A 87 -15.40 17.79 -5.30
CA GLY A 87 -15.12 18.69 -6.42
C GLY A 87 -14.35 17.94 -7.50
N ASP A 88 -13.23 18.51 -7.95
CA ASP A 88 -12.37 17.91 -8.98
C ASP A 88 -11.34 16.92 -8.40
N ASP A 89 -11.18 16.87 -7.08
CA ASP A 89 -10.21 16.01 -6.41
C ASP A 89 -10.79 14.65 -6.04
N VAL A 90 -10.02 13.58 -6.27
CA VAL A 90 -10.32 12.25 -5.74
C VAL A 90 -10.04 12.25 -4.24
N GLU A 91 -11.06 12.03 -3.42
CA GLU A 91 -10.93 11.97 -1.96
C GLU A 91 -10.62 10.54 -1.48
N SER A 92 -11.26 9.54 -2.10
CA SER A 92 -11.08 8.14 -1.70
C SER A 92 -11.47 7.17 -2.81
N ILE A 93 -11.00 5.94 -2.67
CA ILE A 93 -11.24 4.85 -3.58
C ILE A 93 -11.74 3.67 -2.77
N GLU A 94 -12.97 3.24 -3.04
CA GLU A 94 -13.52 1.99 -2.53
C GLU A 94 -12.99 0.83 -3.38
N GLY A 95 -12.79 -0.31 -2.74
CA GLY A 95 -12.32 -1.50 -3.41
C GLY A 95 -12.22 -2.70 -2.48
N THR A 96 -11.64 -3.78 -2.99
CA THR A 96 -11.40 -5.02 -2.25
C THR A 96 -9.92 -5.35 -2.26
N LEU A 97 -9.39 -5.69 -1.09
CA LEU A 97 -8.04 -6.20 -0.90
C LEU A 97 -8.09 -7.72 -0.72
N THR A 98 -7.32 -8.44 -1.52
CA THR A 98 -7.06 -9.87 -1.36
C THR A 98 -5.64 -10.05 -0.84
N LEU A 99 -5.52 -10.66 0.34
CA LEU A 99 -4.27 -10.95 1.03
C LEU A 99 -4.40 -12.32 1.70
N LEU A 100 -3.41 -13.19 1.50
CA LEU A 100 -3.42 -14.57 2.02
C LEU A 100 -4.69 -15.37 1.65
N GLY A 101 -5.18 -15.15 0.42
CA GLY A 101 -6.41 -15.78 -0.08
C GLY A 101 -7.71 -15.20 0.50
N VAL A 102 -7.65 -14.29 1.47
CA VAL A 102 -8.83 -13.65 2.07
C VAL A 102 -9.10 -12.32 1.37
N THR A 103 -10.31 -12.14 0.85
CA THR A 103 -10.76 -10.89 0.21
C THR A 103 -11.66 -10.10 1.15
N LYS A 104 -11.34 -8.83 1.40
CA LYS A 104 -12.14 -7.92 2.24
C LYS A 104 -12.25 -6.52 1.62
N PRO A 105 -13.35 -5.78 1.88
CA PRO A 105 -13.48 -4.41 1.45
C PRO A 105 -12.45 -3.52 2.16
N VAL A 106 -11.76 -2.67 1.41
CA VAL A 106 -10.79 -1.71 1.92
C VAL A 106 -10.94 -0.39 1.16
N ARG A 107 -11.25 0.68 1.90
CA ARG A 107 -11.25 2.05 1.41
C ARG A 107 -9.84 2.62 1.47
N LEU A 108 -9.32 3.07 0.33
CA LEU A 108 -8.09 3.84 0.25
C LEU A 108 -8.43 5.33 0.34
N ASN A 109 -7.76 6.05 1.25
CA ASN A 109 -7.86 7.50 1.36
C ASN A 109 -6.78 8.13 0.49
N VAL A 110 -7.17 8.96 -0.48
CA VAL A 110 -6.22 9.65 -1.36
C VAL A 110 -5.64 10.84 -0.60
N THR A 111 -4.33 10.85 -0.42
CA THR A 111 -3.60 11.90 0.32
C THR A 111 -2.94 12.91 -0.59
N SER A 112 -2.67 12.53 -1.83
CA SER A 112 -2.23 13.46 -2.87
C SER A 112 -2.63 12.93 -4.24
N PHE A 113 -3.02 13.85 -5.10
CA PHE A 113 -3.24 13.60 -6.51
C PHE A 113 -2.69 14.79 -7.29
N LYS A 114 -1.82 14.55 -8.26
CA LYS A 114 -1.23 15.62 -9.06
C LYS A 114 -0.91 15.14 -10.46
N CYS A 115 -1.42 15.87 -11.45
CA CYS A 115 -1.00 15.73 -12.83
C CYS A 115 -0.01 16.84 -13.20
N ALA A 116 1.10 16.47 -13.81
CA ALA A 116 2.12 17.39 -14.31
C ALA A 116 2.85 16.80 -15.53
N PRO A 117 3.49 17.62 -16.37
CA PRO A 117 4.38 17.09 -17.41
C PRO A 117 5.56 16.35 -16.77
N HIS A 118 5.85 15.14 -17.26
CA HIS A 118 6.99 14.36 -16.80
C HIS A 118 8.29 15.13 -17.08
N PRO A 119 9.24 15.22 -16.12
CA PRO A 119 10.43 16.07 -16.25
C PRO A 119 11.26 15.78 -17.52
N CYS A 120 11.48 14.50 -17.82
CA CYS A 120 12.23 14.03 -18.99
C CYS A 120 11.40 13.99 -20.28
N SER A 121 10.32 13.20 -20.32
CA SER A 121 9.56 12.94 -21.56
C SER A 121 8.60 14.05 -21.97
N LYS A 122 8.34 15.04 -21.10
CA LYS A 122 7.35 16.13 -21.26
C LYS A 122 5.91 15.65 -21.48
N LYS A 123 5.66 14.34 -21.48
CA LYS A 123 4.31 13.77 -21.55
C LYS A 123 3.58 14.03 -20.23
N PRO A 124 2.26 14.26 -20.25
CA PRO A 124 1.50 14.38 -19.02
C PRO A 124 1.61 13.08 -18.21
N ILE A 125 1.77 13.20 -16.90
CA ILE A 125 1.75 12.09 -15.93
C ILE A 125 0.95 12.52 -14.70
N CYS A 126 0.14 11.63 -14.17
CA CYS A 126 -0.60 11.81 -12.94
C CYS A 126 -0.05 10.86 -11.88
N GLY A 127 0.34 11.41 -10.74
CA GLY A 127 0.73 10.67 -9.55
C GLY A 127 -0.36 10.74 -8.49
N ALA A 128 -0.61 9.64 -7.81
CA ALA A 128 -1.50 9.54 -6.67
C ALA A 128 -0.80 8.84 -5.50
N MET A 129 -0.96 9.37 -4.29
CA MET A 129 -0.70 8.62 -3.07
C MET A 129 -2.01 8.35 -2.36
N ALA A 130 -2.19 7.11 -1.90
CA ALA A 130 -3.31 6.73 -1.08
C ALA A 130 -2.85 5.86 0.09
N ASP A 131 -3.62 5.84 1.18
CA ASP A 131 -3.35 4.95 2.30
C ASP A 131 -4.61 4.33 2.91
N ALA A 132 -4.40 3.19 3.56
CA ALA A 132 -5.40 2.53 4.37
C ALA A 132 -4.74 1.84 5.56
N THR A 133 -5.48 1.68 6.65
CA THR A 133 -5.07 0.83 7.77
C THR A 133 -5.90 -0.44 7.73
N ILE A 134 -5.24 -1.59 7.74
CA ILE A 134 -5.88 -2.90 7.81
C ILE A 134 -5.48 -3.61 9.10
N LYS A 135 -6.32 -4.53 9.55
CA LYS A 135 -5.96 -5.52 10.57
C LYS A 135 -5.39 -6.75 9.87
N ARG A 136 -4.18 -7.17 10.22
CA ARG A 136 -3.50 -8.28 9.53
C ARG A 136 -4.07 -9.65 9.89
N ASP A 137 -4.56 -9.80 11.12
CA ASP A 137 -5.19 -11.01 11.64
C ASP A 137 -6.52 -11.32 10.95
N ASP A 138 -7.22 -10.29 10.46
CA ASP A 138 -8.41 -10.42 9.62
C ASP A 138 -8.16 -11.19 8.31
N TYR A 139 -6.90 -11.26 7.85
CA TYR A 139 -6.47 -11.99 6.66
C TYR A 139 -5.75 -13.30 7.00
N GLY A 140 -5.77 -13.73 8.27
CA GLY A 140 -5.13 -14.98 8.71
C GLY A 140 -3.67 -14.85 9.16
N MET A 141 -3.10 -13.64 9.16
CA MET A 141 -1.74 -13.39 9.64
C MET A 141 -1.70 -13.36 11.18
N LYS A 142 -1.67 -14.54 11.82
CA LYS A 142 -1.81 -14.71 13.27
C LYS A 142 -0.49 -14.69 14.07
N PHE A 143 0.65 -14.79 13.41
CA PHE A 143 1.94 -14.80 14.10
C PHE A 143 2.16 -13.51 14.89
N GLY A 144 2.60 -13.61 16.16
CA GLY A 144 2.98 -12.47 16.98
C GLY A 144 1.85 -11.48 17.31
N VAL A 145 0.56 -11.84 17.19
CA VAL A 145 -0.59 -10.95 17.50
C VAL A 145 -0.54 -10.39 18.93
N SER A 146 0.05 -11.12 19.88
CA SER A 146 0.23 -10.67 21.28
C SER A 146 1.44 -9.75 21.51
N GLY A 147 2.35 -9.62 20.54
CA GLY A 147 3.62 -8.88 20.70
C GLY A 147 3.93 -7.87 19.61
N VAL A 148 3.15 -7.85 18.53
CA VAL A 148 3.31 -6.94 17.38
C VAL A 148 1.93 -6.45 16.96
N SER A 149 1.82 -5.12 16.75
CA SER A 149 0.57 -4.47 16.32
C SER A 149 -0.16 -5.27 15.23
N VAL A 150 -1.46 -5.45 15.44
CA VAL A 150 -2.35 -6.06 14.43
C VAL A 150 -2.73 -5.06 13.34
N GLU A 151 -2.63 -3.76 13.62
CA GLU A 151 -2.88 -2.70 12.66
C GLU A 151 -1.64 -2.45 11.80
N VAL A 152 -1.84 -2.48 10.49
CA VAL A 152 -0.82 -2.28 9.47
C VAL A 152 -1.28 -1.18 8.53
N LYS A 153 -0.41 -0.18 8.31
CA LYS A 153 -0.69 0.89 7.35
C LYS A 153 -0.17 0.47 5.97
N ILE A 154 -1.06 0.45 4.99
CA ILE A 154 -0.75 0.30 3.57
C ILE A 154 -0.61 1.69 2.99
N VAL A 155 0.52 1.96 2.33
CA VAL A 155 0.72 3.17 1.53
C VAL A 155 0.92 2.76 0.08
N LEU A 156 0.04 3.28 -0.76
CA LEU A 156 0.02 3.05 -2.18
C LEU A 156 0.49 4.30 -2.93
N GLY A 157 1.47 4.12 -3.81
CA GLY A 157 1.86 5.13 -4.79
C GLY A 157 1.56 4.61 -6.19
N VAL A 158 0.76 5.37 -6.96
CA VAL A 158 0.44 5.07 -8.36
C VAL A 158 0.90 6.23 -9.22
N GLU A 159 1.52 5.91 -10.34
CA GLU A 159 1.79 6.85 -11.42
C GLU A 159 1.15 6.32 -12.70
N ALA A 160 0.42 7.17 -13.40
CA ALA A 160 -0.24 6.84 -14.66
C ALA A 160 -0.01 7.96 -15.68
N CYS A 161 0.33 7.60 -16.91
CA CYS A 161 0.31 8.53 -18.03
C CYS A 161 -1.11 8.52 -18.63
N PRO A 162 -1.66 9.68 -19.04
CA PRO A 162 -2.86 9.70 -19.85
C PRO A 162 -2.66 8.86 -21.11
N GLU A 163 -3.71 8.16 -21.53
CA GLU A 163 -3.73 7.44 -22.80
C GLU A 163 -3.35 8.41 -23.93
N GLN A 164 -2.41 8.01 -24.79
CA GLN A 164 -2.19 8.78 -26.02
C GLN A 164 -3.37 8.48 -26.93
N THR A 165 -4.28 9.44 -27.08
CA THR A 165 -5.32 9.38 -28.11
C THR A 165 -4.61 9.16 -29.44
N GLN A 166 -4.70 7.94 -29.98
CA GLN A 166 -4.16 7.64 -31.28
C GLN A 166 -5.08 8.30 -32.30
N THR A 167 -4.78 9.55 -32.67
CA THR A 167 -5.40 10.22 -33.80
C THR A 167 -5.14 9.36 -35.03
N ARG A 168 -6.21 8.81 -35.59
CA ARG A 168 -6.19 8.23 -36.94
C ARG A 168 -6.09 9.33 -37.98
#